data_AF-A0A7V9RTM9-F1
#
_entry.id   AF-A0A7V9RTM9-F1
#
_cell.length_a   1.000
_cell.length_b   1.000
_cell.length_c   1.000
_cell.angle_alpha   90.00
_cell.angle_beta   90.00
_cell.angle_gamma   90.00
#
_symmetry.space_group_name_H-M   'P 1'
#
loop_
_entity.id
_entity.type
_entity.pdbx_description
1 polymer ?
#
loop_
_entity_poly.entity_id
_entity_poly.type
_entity_poly.pdbx_seq_one_letter_code
_entity_poly.pdbx_strand_id
1 'polypeptide(L)'
;MAINLVEEIQQNLGWPALQKIDPNTQEVKKPENVSAADYLGQAAIPAVLLGLYKFSGNKEGNAAIVNGSLSDNLLNRILGNTKDEVVQKVAEYTGNTTDYTAGRMELIAREAIKVINENISTHTSDEAVRTFLIDQRNNILVYIPAGLQIGKVLHDNTIDDRTNKMEGPVSSNMHWLEKLFPSTDRKKEENF
;
A
#
# COMPACT_ATOMS: atom_id res chain seq x y z
N MET A 1 1.89 -20.40 -3.14
CA MET A 1 3.08 -19.53 -3.23
C MET A 1 2.64 -18.16 -2.76
N ALA A 2 3.40 -17.49 -1.90
CA ALA A 2 3.08 -16.12 -1.50
C ALA A 2 3.41 -15.19 -2.68
N ILE A 3 2.41 -14.46 -3.19
CA ILE A 3 2.62 -13.50 -4.28
C ILE A 3 3.30 -12.23 -3.76
N ASN A 4 3.97 -11.49 -4.66
CA ASN A 4 4.39 -10.12 -4.41
C ASN A 4 3.40 -9.17 -5.10
N LEU A 5 2.58 -8.48 -4.30
CA LEU A 5 1.50 -7.64 -4.80
C LEU A 5 2.00 -6.50 -5.72
N VAL A 6 3.17 -5.94 -5.43
CA VAL A 6 3.76 -4.85 -6.23
C VAL A 6 4.13 -5.36 -7.62
N GLU A 7 4.79 -6.51 -7.68
CA GLU A 7 5.25 -7.13 -8.94
C GLU A 7 4.07 -7.59 -9.79
N GLU A 8 3.05 -8.18 -9.16
CA GLU A 8 1.84 -8.65 -9.86
C GLU A 8 1.09 -7.49 -10.53
N ILE A 9 0.83 -6.39 -9.79
CA ILE A 9 0.15 -5.20 -10.33
C ILE A 9 0.98 -4.56 -11.44
N GLN A 10 2.30 -4.44 -11.23
CA GLN A 10 3.21 -3.91 -12.23
C GLN A 10 3.13 -4.70 -13.54
N GLN A 11 3.20 -6.04 -13.45
CA GLN A 11 3.14 -6.92 -14.63
C GLN A 11 1.79 -6.84 -15.33
N ASN A 12 0.67 -6.90 -14.59
CA ASN A 12 -0.68 -6.86 -15.17
C ASN A 12 -0.97 -5.54 -15.89
N LEU A 13 -0.42 -4.44 -15.39
CA LEU A 13 -0.59 -3.11 -15.98
C LEU A 13 0.50 -2.74 -17.01
N GLY A 14 1.46 -3.64 -17.27
CA GLY A 14 2.50 -3.46 -18.29
C GLY A 14 3.56 -2.41 -17.95
N TRP A 15 3.81 -2.14 -16.66
CA TRP A 15 4.85 -1.21 -16.23
C TRP A 15 6.24 -1.87 -16.26
N PRO A 16 7.32 -1.07 -16.42
CA PRO A 16 8.67 -1.58 -16.18
C PRO A 16 8.84 -2.07 -14.73
N ALA A 17 9.81 -2.96 -14.53
CA ALA A 17 10.13 -3.46 -13.19
C ALA A 17 10.50 -2.30 -12.25
N LEU A 18 9.90 -2.29 -11.07
CA LEU A 18 10.20 -1.29 -10.05
C LEU A 18 11.58 -1.55 -9.45
N GLN A 19 12.27 -0.47 -9.12
CA GLN A 19 13.56 -0.51 -8.45
C GLN A 19 13.35 -0.52 -6.94
N LYS A 20 13.93 -1.51 -6.26
CA LYS A 20 14.01 -1.50 -4.79
C LYS A 20 14.88 -0.33 -4.37
N ILE A 21 14.46 0.37 -3.33
CA ILE A 21 15.19 1.51 -2.79
C ILE A 21 16.33 1.00 -1.95
N ASP A 22 17.52 1.48 -2.25
CA ASP A 22 18.68 1.27 -1.40
C ASP A 22 18.52 2.09 -0.11
N PRO A 23 18.52 1.44 1.07
CA PRO A 23 18.51 2.08 2.38
C PRO A 23 19.49 3.24 2.55
N ASN A 24 20.63 3.16 1.87
CA ASN A 24 21.76 4.06 2.03
C ASN A 24 21.65 5.30 1.13
N THR A 25 20.94 5.20 0.01
CA THR A 25 20.78 6.31 -0.93
C THR A 25 19.39 6.94 -0.85
N GLN A 26 18.39 6.19 -0.37
CA GLN A 26 16.98 6.62 -0.17
C GLN A 26 16.28 7.21 -1.40
N GLU A 27 16.95 7.18 -2.56
CA GLU A 27 16.46 7.72 -3.83
C GLU A 27 16.54 6.64 -4.90
N VAL A 28 15.45 6.48 -5.63
CA VAL A 28 15.52 5.85 -6.94
C VAL A 28 15.99 6.94 -7.90
N LYS A 29 17.21 6.80 -8.42
CA LYS A 29 17.63 7.64 -9.54
C LYS A 29 16.78 7.25 -10.73
N LYS A 30 15.98 8.18 -11.26
CA LYS A 30 15.28 7.98 -12.53
C LYS A 30 16.32 7.49 -13.54
N PRO A 31 16.20 6.26 -14.07
CA PRO A 31 17.13 5.80 -15.08
C PRO A 31 17.03 6.72 -16.29
N GLU A 32 18.16 7.15 -16.86
CA GLU A 32 18.20 8.11 -17.97
C GLU A 32 17.32 7.69 -19.17
N ASN A 33 17.05 6.38 -19.28
CA ASN A 33 16.28 5.76 -20.36
C ASN A 33 14.80 5.49 -20.03
N VAL A 34 14.28 5.89 -18.87
CA VAL A 34 12.88 5.67 -18.48
C VAL A 34 12.09 6.96 -18.62
N SER A 35 10.99 6.94 -19.38
CA SER A 35 10.16 8.12 -19.56
C SER A 35 9.50 8.54 -18.23
N ALA A 36 9.12 9.82 -18.11
CA ALA A 36 8.34 10.27 -16.94
C ALA A 36 7.03 9.48 -16.75
N ALA A 37 6.43 9.03 -17.87
CA ALA A 37 5.23 8.22 -17.86
C ALA A 37 5.50 6.80 -17.35
N ASP A 38 6.66 6.22 -17.64
CA ASP A 38 7.07 4.88 -17.21
C ASP A 38 7.57 4.86 -15.75
N TYR A 39 8.10 5.99 -15.29
CA TYR A 39 8.56 6.17 -13.91
C TYR A 39 7.40 6.31 -12.91
N LEU A 40 6.19 6.60 -13.40
CA LEU A 40 5.03 6.80 -12.53
C LEU A 40 4.70 5.56 -11.69
N GLY A 41 4.92 4.34 -12.21
CA GLY A 41 4.67 3.09 -11.51
C GLY A 41 5.49 2.97 -10.22
N GLN A 42 6.73 3.48 -10.22
CA GLN A 42 7.63 3.48 -9.07
C GLN A 42 7.03 4.21 -7.86
N ALA A 43 6.32 5.31 -8.11
CA ALA A 43 5.74 6.14 -7.06
C ALA A 43 4.27 5.77 -6.79
N ALA A 44 3.49 5.56 -7.86
CA ALA A 44 2.05 5.40 -7.78
C ALA A 44 1.62 4.03 -7.24
N ILE A 45 2.25 2.94 -7.68
CA ILE A 45 1.88 1.58 -7.23
C ILE A 45 1.99 1.48 -5.71
N PRO A 46 3.16 1.76 -5.10
CA PRO A 46 3.25 1.55 -3.68
C PRO A 46 2.50 2.63 -2.87
N ALA A 47 2.32 3.85 -3.38
CA ALA A 47 1.46 4.86 -2.74
C ALA A 47 -0.02 4.41 -2.65
N VAL A 48 -0.57 3.84 -3.73
CA VAL A 48 -1.94 3.29 -3.73
C VAL A 48 -2.04 2.10 -2.77
N LEU A 49 -1.05 1.21 -2.78
CA LEU A 49 -1.05 0.04 -1.91
C LEU A 49 -0.96 0.40 -0.42
N LEU A 50 -0.20 1.44 -0.06
CA LEU A 50 -0.22 1.97 1.31
C LEU A 50 -1.55 2.61 1.68
N GLY A 51 -2.19 3.32 0.74
CA GLY A 51 -3.54 3.81 0.91
C GLY A 51 -4.52 2.68 1.21
N LEU A 52 -4.44 1.57 0.46
CA LEU A 52 -5.25 0.37 0.67
C LEU A 52 -4.95 -0.30 2.02
N TYR A 53 -3.67 -0.42 2.39
CA TYR A 53 -3.26 -0.91 3.70
C TYR A 53 -3.93 -0.10 4.82
N LYS A 54 -3.85 1.23 4.77
CA LYS A 54 -4.51 2.11 5.74
C LYS A 54 -6.04 1.95 5.71
N PHE A 55 -6.63 1.91 4.53
CA PHE A 55 -8.07 1.76 4.33
C PHE A 55 -8.61 0.44 4.91
N SER A 56 -7.84 -0.66 4.79
CA SER A 56 -8.14 -1.97 5.39
C SER A 56 -8.07 -2.00 6.93
N GLY A 57 -7.59 -0.92 7.54
CA GLY A 57 -7.47 -0.78 9.00
C GLY A 57 -8.82 -0.74 9.74
N ASN A 58 -9.94 -0.54 9.04
CA ASN A 58 -11.28 -0.55 9.61
C ASN A 58 -12.21 -1.53 8.86
N LYS A 59 -13.29 -1.96 9.53
CA LYS A 59 -14.23 -2.98 9.00
C LYS A 59 -14.91 -2.55 7.71
N GLU A 60 -15.24 -1.27 7.57
CA GLU A 60 -15.88 -0.72 6.38
C GLU A 60 -14.97 -0.83 5.16
N GLY A 61 -13.69 -0.53 5.30
CA GLY A 61 -12.71 -0.62 4.23
C GLY A 61 -12.47 -2.06 3.77
N ASN A 62 -12.40 -3.01 4.69
CA ASN A 62 -12.30 -4.43 4.33
C ASN A 62 -13.53 -4.92 3.57
N ALA A 63 -14.73 -4.62 4.07
CA ALA A 63 -15.96 -4.97 3.40
C ALA A 63 -16.05 -4.32 2.01
N ALA A 64 -15.57 -3.08 1.84
CA ALA A 64 -15.56 -2.39 0.55
C ALA A 64 -14.62 -3.06 -0.46
N ILE A 65 -13.47 -3.58 -0.03
CA ILE A 65 -12.50 -4.30 -0.88
C ILE A 65 -13.09 -5.67 -1.29
N VAL A 66 -13.61 -6.44 -0.34
CA VAL A 66 -14.19 -7.78 -0.59
C VAL A 66 -15.41 -7.72 -1.50
N ASN A 67 -16.33 -6.79 -1.24
CA ASN A 67 -17.57 -6.69 -2.00
C ASN A 67 -17.38 -6.21 -3.45
N GLY A 68 -16.13 -5.89 -3.85
CA GLY A 68 -15.81 -5.57 -5.24
C GLY A 68 -16.61 -4.41 -5.79
N SER A 69 -17.03 -3.47 -4.93
CA SER A 69 -17.72 -2.25 -5.35
C SER A 69 -16.69 -1.36 -6.05
N LEU A 70 -16.43 -1.69 -7.31
CA LEU A 70 -15.62 -0.94 -8.27
C LEU A 70 -16.39 0.32 -8.70
N SER A 71 -16.85 1.10 -7.71
CA SER A 71 -17.51 2.38 -7.94
C SER A 71 -16.56 3.33 -8.67
N ASP A 72 -17.11 4.23 -9.47
CA ASP A 72 -16.38 5.43 -9.88
C ASP A 72 -15.88 6.17 -8.62
N ASN A 73 -14.63 6.64 -8.65
CA ASN A 73 -13.92 7.29 -7.54
C ASN A 73 -13.36 6.36 -6.45
N LEU A 74 -12.85 5.18 -6.84
CA LEU A 74 -12.24 4.25 -5.90
C LEU A 74 -11.06 4.89 -5.16
N LEU A 75 -10.21 5.65 -5.86
CA LEU A 75 -9.06 6.33 -5.28
C LEU A 75 -9.49 7.34 -4.19
N ASN A 76 -10.64 8.01 -4.38
CA ASN A 76 -11.20 8.91 -3.39
C ASN A 76 -11.67 8.17 -2.13
N ARG A 77 -12.21 6.95 -2.27
CA ARG A 77 -12.61 6.14 -1.11
C ARG A 77 -11.39 5.66 -0.32
N ILE A 78 -10.32 5.26 -1.02
CA ILE A 78 -9.09 4.74 -0.40
C ILE A 78 -8.33 5.86 0.33
N LEU A 79 -8.13 7.01 -0.33
CA LEU A 79 -7.27 8.08 0.18
C LEU A 79 -8.05 9.17 0.94
N GLY A 80 -9.37 9.24 0.77
CA GLY A 80 -10.23 10.24 1.40
C GLY A 80 -9.71 11.66 1.20
N ASN A 81 -9.65 12.43 2.27
CA ASN A 81 -9.19 13.82 2.26
C ASN A 81 -7.71 13.99 1.86
N THR A 82 -6.91 12.91 1.85
CA THR A 82 -5.49 12.95 1.48
C THR A 82 -5.27 12.70 -0.01
N LYS A 83 -6.33 12.36 -0.78
CA LYS A 83 -6.25 12.04 -2.20
C LYS A 83 -5.47 13.08 -3.00
N ASP A 84 -5.87 14.35 -2.90
CA ASP A 84 -5.30 15.40 -3.74
C ASP A 84 -3.82 15.64 -3.41
N GLU A 85 -3.46 15.59 -2.12
CA GLU A 85 -2.07 15.73 -1.68
C GLU A 85 -1.20 14.55 -2.15
N VAL A 86 -1.70 13.30 -2.06
CA VAL A 86 -1.00 12.11 -2.55
C VAL A 86 -0.80 12.19 -4.08
N VAL A 87 -1.86 12.51 -4.82
CA VAL A 87 -1.79 12.65 -6.29
C VAL A 87 -0.79 13.74 -6.67
N GLN A 88 -0.82 14.88 -5.99
CA GLN A 88 0.12 15.97 -6.22
C GLN A 88 1.55 15.53 -5.97
N LYS A 89 1.83 14.84 -4.86
CA LYS A 89 3.18 14.34 -4.53
C LYS A 89 3.71 13.38 -5.59
N VAL A 90 2.88 12.45 -6.04
CA VAL A 90 3.27 11.50 -7.10
C VAL A 90 3.46 12.23 -8.43
N ALA A 91 2.61 13.19 -8.76
CA ALA A 91 2.72 13.99 -9.97
C ALA A 91 4.01 14.82 -9.99
N GLU A 92 4.30 15.53 -8.91
CA GLU A 92 5.53 16.32 -8.71
C GLU A 92 6.79 15.44 -8.79
N TYR A 93 6.78 14.29 -8.13
CA TYR A 93 7.92 13.38 -8.12
C TYR A 93 8.23 12.80 -9.50
N THR A 94 7.20 12.57 -10.31
CA THR A 94 7.33 11.91 -11.62
C THR A 94 7.40 12.91 -12.78
N GLY A 95 7.09 14.19 -12.54
CA GLY A 95 7.01 15.22 -13.57
C GLY A 95 5.76 15.13 -14.45
N ASN A 96 4.69 14.53 -13.96
CA ASN A 96 3.41 14.39 -14.66
C ASN A 96 2.37 15.41 -14.17
N THR A 97 1.26 15.55 -14.89
CA THR A 97 0.11 16.34 -14.41
C THR A 97 -0.68 15.58 -13.34
N THR A 98 -1.39 16.31 -12.48
CA THR A 98 -2.26 15.73 -11.46
C THR A 98 -3.39 14.90 -12.07
N ASP A 99 -4.00 15.36 -13.16
CA ASP A 99 -5.12 14.67 -13.82
C ASP A 99 -4.67 13.33 -14.42
N TYR A 100 -3.54 13.33 -15.13
CA TYR A 100 -2.95 12.11 -15.67
C TYR A 100 -2.59 11.14 -14.53
N THR A 101 -1.96 11.66 -13.48
CA THR A 101 -1.54 10.87 -12.32
C THR A 101 -2.73 10.25 -11.59
N ALA A 102 -3.79 11.01 -11.33
CA ALA A 102 -5.01 10.53 -10.71
C ALA A 102 -5.66 9.41 -11.53
N GLY A 103 -5.74 9.58 -12.86
CA GLY A 103 -6.28 8.54 -13.75
C GLY A 103 -5.48 7.24 -13.69
N ARG A 104 -4.14 7.32 -13.66
CA ARG A 104 -3.28 6.13 -13.54
C ARG A 104 -3.38 5.48 -12.15
N MET A 105 -3.46 6.28 -11.08
CA MET A 105 -3.63 5.78 -9.72
C MET A 105 -4.99 5.09 -9.51
N GLU A 106 -6.05 5.56 -10.17
CA GLU A 106 -7.36 4.88 -10.16
C GLU A 106 -7.29 3.51 -10.83
N LEU A 107 -6.58 3.37 -11.96
CA LEU A 107 -6.36 2.08 -12.63
C LEU A 107 -5.56 1.12 -11.74
N ILE A 108 -4.51 1.63 -11.07
CA ILE A 108 -3.71 0.86 -10.11
C ILE A 108 -4.59 0.38 -8.96
N ALA A 109 -5.45 1.23 -8.41
CA ALA A 109 -6.35 0.85 -7.32
C ALA A 109 -7.31 -0.28 -7.72
N ARG A 110 -7.85 -0.24 -8.95
CA ARG A 110 -8.73 -1.29 -9.48
C ARG A 110 -8.00 -2.62 -9.63
N GLU A 111 -6.80 -2.60 -10.22
CA GLU A 111 -6.00 -3.81 -10.38
C GLU A 111 -5.56 -4.37 -9.02
N ALA A 112 -5.19 -3.51 -8.07
CA ALA A 112 -4.83 -3.93 -6.73
C ALA A 112 -5.97 -4.68 -6.02
N ILE A 113 -7.20 -4.14 -6.07
CA ILE A 113 -8.37 -4.82 -5.48
C ILE A 113 -8.64 -6.15 -6.16
N LYS A 114 -8.53 -6.20 -7.49
CA LYS A 114 -8.68 -7.45 -8.25
C LYS A 114 -7.67 -8.51 -7.79
N VAL A 115 -6.38 -8.17 -7.76
CA VAL A 115 -5.31 -9.10 -7.34
C VAL A 115 -5.50 -9.53 -5.88
N ILE A 116 -5.88 -8.61 -4.98
CA ILE A 116 -6.19 -8.95 -3.59
C ILE A 116 -7.33 -9.97 -3.53
N ASN A 117 -8.44 -9.70 -4.23
CA ASN A 117 -9.62 -10.58 -4.25
C ASN A 117 -9.35 -11.95 -4.87
N GLU A 118 -8.45 -12.04 -5.85
CA GLU A 118 -8.02 -13.33 -6.45
C GLU A 118 -7.13 -14.15 -5.50
N ASN A 119 -6.46 -13.51 -4.54
CA ASN A 119 -5.50 -14.14 -3.64
C ASN A 119 -6.04 -14.38 -2.22
N ILE A 120 -7.16 -13.77 -1.85
CA ILE A 120 -7.91 -14.14 -0.65
C ILE A 120 -8.94 -15.21 -1.02
N SER A 121 -8.94 -16.33 -0.30
CA SER A 121 -9.94 -17.38 -0.48
C SER A 121 -11.34 -16.80 -0.30
N THR A 122 -12.29 -17.18 -1.16
CA THR A 122 -13.69 -16.69 -1.18
C THR A 122 -14.52 -16.92 0.11
N HIS A 123 -13.90 -17.41 1.18
CA HIS A 123 -14.52 -17.88 2.41
C HIS A 123 -13.98 -17.21 3.68
N THR A 124 -13.14 -16.19 3.56
CA THR A 124 -12.45 -15.62 4.72
C THR A 124 -13.06 -14.30 5.18
N SER A 125 -13.09 -14.15 6.51
CA SER A 125 -13.66 -13.03 7.27
C SER A 125 -13.17 -11.66 6.77
N ASP A 126 -13.86 -10.59 7.19
CA ASP A 126 -13.44 -9.19 7.01
C ASP A 126 -11.96 -8.92 7.39
N GLU A 127 -11.29 -9.84 8.08
CA GLU A 127 -9.89 -9.72 8.51
C GLU A 127 -8.89 -10.21 7.44
N ALA A 128 -9.32 -10.99 6.45
CA ALA A 128 -8.44 -11.62 5.47
C ALA A 128 -7.70 -10.61 4.59
N VAL A 129 -8.41 -9.57 4.13
CA VAL A 129 -7.84 -8.46 3.36
C VAL A 129 -6.75 -7.75 4.15
N ARG A 130 -7.03 -7.46 5.43
CA ARG A 130 -6.10 -6.76 6.31
C ARG A 130 -4.85 -7.59 6.57
N THR A 131 -5.01 -8.88 6.90
CA THR A 131 -3.88 -9.79 7.11
C THR A 131 -3.02 -9.89 5.85
N PHE A 132 -3.64 -10.05 4.69
CA PHE A 132 -2.94 -10.08 3.41
C PHE A 132 -2.12 -8.78 3.17
N LEU A 133 -2.73 -7.61 3.40
CA LEU A 133 -2.04 -6.33 3.22
C LEU A 133 -0.92 -6.08 4.26
N ILE A 134 -1.08 -6.57 5.49
CA ILE A 134 -0.01 -6.55 6.51
C ILE A 134 1.18 -7.37 6.03
N ASP A 135 0.95 -8.58 5.51
CA ASP A 135 2.01 -9.46 5.00
C ASP A 135 2.73 -8.84 3.79
N GLN A 136 2.02 -8.06 2.97
CA GLN A 136 2.59 -7.34 1.83
C GLN A 136 3.27 -6.01 2.20
N ARG A 137 3.12 -5.50 3.43
CA ARG A 137 3.65 -4.17 3.82
C ARG A 137 5.14 -4.03 3.54
N ASN A 138 5.94 -5.02 3.91
CA ASN A 138 7.39 -4.96 3.67
C ASN A 138 7.72 -5.02 2.18
N ASN A 139 6.97 -5.79 1.39
CA ASN A 139 7.12 -5.83 -0.07
C ASN A 139 6.78 -4.48 -0.70
N ILE A 140 5.85 -3.71 -0.11
CA ILE A 140 5.46 -2.39 -0.61
C ILE A 140 6.52 -1.34 -0.24
N LEU A 141 6.96 -1.32 1.02
CA LEU A 141 7.87 -0.28 1.55
C LEU A 141 9.22 -0.24 0.84
N VAL A 142 9.76 -1.38 0.43
CA VAL A 142 11.05 -1.42 -0.27
C VAL A 142 11.03 -0.75 -1.63
N TYR A 143 9.87 -0.38 -2.18
CA TYR A 143 9.74 0.32 -3.46
C TYR A 143 9.35 1.80 -3.32
N ILE A 144 9.08 2.31 -2.11
CA ILE A 144 8.54 3.68 -1.93
C ILE A 144 9.65 4.72 -1.88
N PRO A 145 9.68 5.68 -2.81
CA PRO A 145 10.61 6.80 -2.73
C PRO A 145 10.43 7.63 -1.47
N ALA A 146 11.50 7.77 -0.68
CA ALA A 146 11.50 8.57 0.55
C ALA A 146 11.10 10.04 0.28
N GLY A 147 11.40 10.54 -0.92
CA GLY A 147 11.00 11.87 -1.38
C GLY A 147 9.49 12.11 -1.45
N LEU A 148 8.67 11.05 -1.54
CA LEU A 148 7.21 11.19 -1.55
C LEU A 148 6.62 11.48 -0.17
N GLN A 149 7.26 11.01 0.90
CA GLN A 149 6.78 11.15 2.28
C GLN A 149 5.31 10.70 2.46
N ILE A 150 4.90 9.62 1.79
CA ILE A 150 3.53 9.10 1.77
C ILE A 150 2.99 8.85 3.17
N GLY A 151 3.75 8.30 4.12
CA GLY A 151 3.31 8.09 5.50
C GLY A 151 2.91 9.38 6.21
N LYS A 152 3.64 10.48 5.94
CA LYS A 152 3.29 11.81 6.46
C LYS A 152 1.99 12.33 5.83
N VAL A 153 1.86 12.19 4.50
CA VAL A 153 0.68 12.61 3.74
C VAL A 153 -0.56 11.83 4.15
N LEU A 154 -0.41 10.52 4.37
CA LEU A 154 -1.46 9.65 4.87
C LEU A 154 -1.72 9.84 6.37
N HIS A 155 -0.96 10.68 7.08
CA HIS A 155 -1.04 10.84 8.52
C HIS A 155 -0.95 9.51 9.29
N ASP A 156 -0.11 8.59 8.81
CA ASP A 156 0.09 7.27 9.38
C ASP A 156 1.54 7.11 9.85
N ASN A 157 1.74 7.22 11.16
CA ASN A 157 3.06 7.09 11.79
C ASN A 157 3.60 5.65 11.78
N THR A 158 2.79 4.67 11.36
CA THR A 158 3.24 3.29 11.14
C THR A 158 3.89 3.11 9.78
N ILE A 159 3.78 4.10 8.89
CA ILE A 159 4.42 4.16 7.58
C ILE A 159 5.62 5.12 7.72
N ASP A 160 6.80 4.57 8.01
CA ASP A 160 8.03 5.37 8.07
C ASP A 160 8.78 5.31 6.73
N ASP A 161 8.48 6.28 5.87
CA ASP A 161 9.16 6.43 4.57
C ASP A 161 10.53 7.12 4.69
N ARG A 162 10.93 7.58 5.88
CA ARG A 162 12.20 8.31 6.09
C ARG A 162 13.34 7.38 6.49
N THR A 163 13.04 6.14 6.85
CA THR A 163 14.04 5.18 7.32
C THR A 163 13.88 3.80 6.68
N ASN A 164 14.41 3.64 5.47
CA ASN A 164 14.76 2.29 4.98
C ASN A 164 15.91 1.62 5.79
N LYS A 165 16.17 2.04 7.05
CA LYS A 165 17.05 1.31 7.97
C LYS A 165 16.30 0.11 8.56
N MET A 166 15.95 -0.84 7.70
CA MET A 166 15.29 -2.10 8.05
C MET A 166 16.32 -3.23 8.20
N GLU A 167 17.42 -2.97 8.92
CA GLU A 167 18.27 -4.03 9.48
C GLU A 167 18.15 -4.00 11.00
N GLY A 168 17.19 -4.75 11.52
CA GLY A 168 17.03 -5.03 12.94
C GLY A 168 15.99 -6.14 13.15
N PRO A 169 16.19 -7.05 14.13
CA PRO A 169 15.30 -8.18 14.33
C PRO A 169 13.87 -7.69 14.62
N VAL A 170 12.90 -8.38 14.04
CA VAL A 170 11.48 -8.03 13.86
C VAL A 170 10.66 -7.94 15.17
N SER A 171 11.28 -7.56 16.28
CA SER A 171 10.74 -7.71 17.64
C SER A 171 9.85 -6.55 18.10
N SER A 172 9.97 -5.36 17.51
CA SER A 172 9.07 -4.21 17.83
C SER A 172 7.69 -4.33 17.19
N ASN A 173 7.54 -5.20 16.18
CA ASN A 173 6.33 -5.30 15.38
C ASN A 173 5.20 -6.12 16.06
N MET A 174 5.51 -6.93 17.07
CA MET A 174 4.51 -7.75 17.77
C MET A 174 3.64 -6.92 18.74
N HIS A 175 4.21 -5.91 19.38
CA HIS A 175 3.54 -5.13 20.44
C HIS A 175 2.53 -4.09 19.91
N TRP A 176 2.67 -3.60 18.67
CA TRP A 176 1.67 -2.69 18.07
C TRP A 176 0.52 -3.45 17.41
N LEU A 177 0.77 -4.69 16.95
CA LEU A 177 -0.29 -5.63 16.57
C LEU A 177 -1.20 -5.89 17.77
N GLU A 178 -0.66 -6.13 18.98
CA GLU A 178 -1.48 -6.25 20.21
C GLU A 178 -2.28 -4.97 20.54
N LYS A 179 -1.79 -3.78 20.20
CA LYS A 179 -2.54 -2.51 20.42
C LYS A 179 -3.68 -2.30 19.43
N LEU A 180 -3.55 -2.82 18.20
CA LEU A 180 -4.59 -2.73 17.18
C LEU A 180 -5.57 -3.91 17.23
N PHE A 181 -5.18 -5.02 17.86
CA PHE A 181 -6.02 -6.18 18.17
C PHE A 181 -6.13 -6.35 19.69
N PRO A 182 -6.94 -5.53 20.40
CA PRO A 182 -7.25 -5.83 21.79
C PRO A 182 -7.99 -7.16 21.82
N SER A 183 -7.36 -8.19 22.37
CA SER A 183 -7.94 -9.52 22.52
C SER A 183 -9.26 -9.40 23.28
N THR A 184 -10.38 -9.54 22.58
CA THR A 184 -11.66 -9.83 23.21
C THR A 184 -11.63 -11.32 23.56
N ASP A 185 -11.97 -11.64 24.80
CA ASP A 185 -11.92 -12.97 25.44
C ASP A 185 -10.54 -13.48 25.93
N ARG A 186 -10.11 -12.94 27.08
CA ARG A 186 -9.60 -13.80 28.16
C ARG A 186 -10.78 -14.17 29.07
N LYS A 187 -11.55 -15.18 28.69
CA LYS A 187 -12.34 -15.91 29.68
C LYS A 187 -11.35 -16.60 30.61
N LYS A 188 -11.34 -16.17 31.87
CA LYS A 188 -10.76 -16.90 33.00
C LYS A 188 -11.21 -18.35 32.93
N GLU A 189 -10.27 -19.26 32.71
CA GLU A 189 -10.42 -20.62 33.20
C GLU A 189 -10.29 -20.54 34.73
N GLU A 190 -11.44 -20.60 35.41
CA GLU A 190 -11.49 -20.90 36.83
C GLU A 190 -11.34 -22.41 36.98
N ASN A 191 -10.22 -22.82 37.58
CA ASN A 191 -9.93 -24.20 37.95
C ASN A 191 -11.03 -24.72 38.90
N PHE A 192 -11.55 -25.91 38.60
CA PHE A 192 -12.28 -26.76 39.53
C PHE A 192 -11.30 -27.49 40.47
#